data_AF-A0A1F3TXY7-F1
#
_entry.id   AF-A0A1F3TXY7-F1
#
_cell.length_a   1.000
_cell.length_b   1.000
_cell.length_c   1.000
_cell.angle_alpha   90.00
_cell.angle_beta   90.00
_cell.angle_gamma   90.00
#
_symmetry.space_group_name_H-M   'P 1'
#
loop_
_entity.id
_entity.type
_entity.pdbx_description
1 polymer ?
#
loop_
_entity_poly.entity_id
_entity_poly.type
_entity_poly.pdbx_seq_one_letter_code
_entity_poly.pdbx_strand_id
1 'polypeptide(L)'
;MKRIILAIAACIGLSSIASADQWYGDRAYIRCNPDVQRAIYDRRVTSAYDHYMRYGQSENRVTDGRCSAYDAPYWFVEQCYLLRNPDVRSALRGGDFLSGWHHYRVHGQYENRAIECK
;
A
#
# COMPACT_ATOMS: atom_id res chain seq x y z
N MET A 1 46.57 -27.75 -19.89
CA MET A 1 46.25 -27.26 -18.53
C MET A 1 45.38 -26.02 -18.72
N LYS A 2 44.05 -25.95 -18.49
CA LYS A 2 43.12 -26.40 -17.43
C LYS A 2 41.81 -26.89 -18.11
N ARG A 3 41.34 -28.13 -17.89
CA ARG A 3 40.34 -28.58 -16.90
C ARG A 3 38.97 -27.86 -17.00
N ILE A 4 37.95 -28.44 -17.67
CA ILE A 4 36.91 -29.40 -17.15
C ILE A 4 35.71 -28.58 -16.56
N ILE A 5 34.42 -28.68 -16.95
CA ILE A 5 33.48 -29.83 -16.98
C ILE A 5 32.37 -29.60 -18.04
N LEU A 6 32.07 -30.68 -18.76
CA LEU A 6 30.91 -30.92 -19.64
C LEU A 6 29.75 -31.52 -18.80
N ALA A 7 28.51 -31.43 -19.32
CA ALA A 7 27.31 -32.22 -18.99
C ALA A 7 26.22 -31.50 -18.16
N ILE A 8 24.92 -31.61 -18.42
CA ILE A 8 24.12 -32.31 -19.43
C ILE A 8 22.77 -31.56 -19.43
N ALA A 9 22.18 -31.37 -20.62
CA ALA A 9 20.82 -30.89 -20.78
C ALA A 9 19.81 -31.97 -20.38
N ALA A 10 18.71 -31.61 -19.72
CA ALA A 10 17.36 -31.88 -20.22
C ALA A 10 16.25 -31.59 -19.18
N CYS A 11 15.14 -31.09 -19.71
CA CYS A 11 13.77 -31.36 -19.31
C CYS A 11 13.05 -30.43 -18.30
N ILE A 12 12.17 -29.64 -18.92
CA ILE A 12 10.75 -29.39 -18.58
C ILE A 12 10.48 -28.35 -17.50
N GLY A 13 9.71 -27.32 -17.88
CA GLY A 13 8.71 -26.75 -17.00
C GLY A 13 8.76 -25.23 -16.88
N LEU A 14 7.79 -24.59 -17.50
CA LEU A 14 7.41 -23.20 -17.26
C LEU A 14 7.29 -22.90 -15.76
N SER A 15 7.78 -21.74 -15.36
CA SER A 15 7.11 -20.85 -14.39
C SER A 15 7.54 -19.43 -14.75
N SER A 16 7.11 -18.95 -15.93
CA SER A 16 5.93 -18.10 -16.00
C SER A 16 6.07 -16.91 -15.04
N ILE A 17 6.40 -15.74 -15.58
CA ILE A 17 5.63 -14.50 -15.35
C ILE A 17 4.74 -14.60 -14.09
N ALA A 18 5.30 -14.41 -12.90
CA ALA A 18 4.58 -13.67 -11.87
C ALA A 18 4.62 -12.22 -12.38
N SER A 19 3.77 -11.99 -13.37
CA SER A 19 3.77 -10.83 -14.24
C SER A 19 3.79 -9.58 -13.38
N ALA A 20 4.44 -8.52 -13.85
CA ALA A 20 4.28 -7.19 -13.26
C ALA A 20 2.79 -6.84 -13.02
N ASP A 21 1.87 -7.49 -13.74
CA ASP A 21 0.42 -7.46 -13.55
C ASP A 21 -0.08 -7.96 -12.18
N GLN A 22 0.56 -8.97 -11.57
CA GLN A 22 0.28 -9.39 -10.19
C GLN A 22 0.70 -8.30 -9.19
N TRP A 23 1.74 -7.52 -9.54
CA TRP A 23 2.16 -6.34 -8.79
C TRP A 23 1.21 -5.15 -8.99
N TYR A 24 0.57 -5.00 -10.17
CA TYR A 24 -0.38 -3.93 -10.43
C TYR A 24 -1.74 -4.16 -9.77
N GLY A 25 -2.23 -5.41 -9.73
CA GLY A 25 -3.45 -5.78 -9.00
C GLY A 25 -3.30 -5.67 -7.47
N ASP A 26 -2.15 -6.11 -6.94
CA ASP A 26 -1.86 -6.05 -5.51
C ASP A 26 -1.68 -4.61 -5.01
N ARG A 27 -1.18 -3.68 -5.83
CA ARG A 27 -0.94 -2.28 -5.42
C ARG A 27 -2.22 -1.52 -5.11
N ALA A 28 -3.30 -1.77 -5.85
CA ALA A 28 -4.59 -1.14 -5.58
C ALA A 28 -5.15 -1.60 -4.21
N TYR A 29 -5.13 -2.91 -3.97
CA TYR A 29 -5.57 -3.50 -2.71
C TYR A 29 -4.68 -3.08 -1.53
N ILE A 30 -3.35 -3.13 -1.69
CA ILE A 30 -2.40 -2.68 -0.67
C ILE A 30 -2.55 -1.19 -0.37
N ARG A 31 -2.72 -0.33 -1.38
CA ARG A 31 -2.88 1.13 -1.21
C ARG A 31 -4.02 1.42 -0.23
N CYS A 32 -5.14 0.74 -0.39
CA CYS A 32 -6.32 0.98 0.44
C CYS A 32 -6.34 0.21 1.75
N ASN A 33 -5.44 -0.77 1.92
CA ASN A 33 -5.39 -1.66 3.07
C ASN A 33 -3.92 -1.86 3.49
N PRO A 34 -3.22 -0.83 4.00
CA PRO A 34 -1.79 -0.95 4.33
C PRO A 34 -1.49 -1.90 5.49
N ASP A 35 -2.49 -2.27 6.29
CA ASP A 35 -2.37 -3.37 7.23
C ASP A 35 -2.06 -4.72 6.53
N VAL A 36 -2.49 -4.89 5.27
CA VAL A 36 -2.12 -6.03 4.43
C VAL A 36 -0.63 -5.99 4.09
N GLN A 37 -0.07 -4.82 3.78
CA GLN A 37 1.37 -4.67 3.58
C GLN A 37 2.15 -5.09 4.83
N ARG A 38 1.64 -4.73 6.02
CA ARG A 38 2.23 -5.15 7.29
C ARG A 38 2.12 -6.67 7.49
N ALA A 39 0.99 -7.27 7.16
CA ALA A 39 0.79 -8.71 7.25
C ALA A 39 1.75 -9.50 6.32
N ILE A 40 2.03 -8.97 5.12
CA ILE A 40 3.03 -9.53 4.19
C ILE A 40 4.44 -9.41 4.80
N TYR A 41 4.81 -8.22 5.31
CA TYR A 41 6.12 -7.99 5.93
C TYR A 41 6.36 -8.92 7.13
N ASP A 42 5.35 -9.07 7.99
CA ASP A 42 5.38 -9.95 9.16
C ASP A 42 5.20 -11.45 8.79
N ARG A 43 5.13 -11.79 7.50
CA ARG A 43 4.95 -13.15 6.96
C ARG A 43 3.70 -13.89 7.46
N ARG A 44 2.64 -13.17 7.82
CA ARG A 44 1.33 -13.76 8.20
C ARG A 44 0.54 -14.24 6.99
N VAL A 45 0.81 -13.65 5.82
CA VAL A 45 0.27 -13.99 4.49
C VAL A 45 1.41 -13.93 3.48
N THR A 46 1.30 -14.65 2.37
CA THR A 46 2.38 -14.72 1.36
C THR A 46 2.30 -13.63 0.30
N SER A 47 1.12 -13.02 0.11
CA SER A 47 0.88 -11.93 -0.83
C SER A 47 -0.40 -11.17 -0.50
N ALA A 48 -0.68 -10.07 -1.20
CA ALA A 48 -1.93 -9.34 -1.04
C ALA A 48 -3.12 -10.18 -1.55
N TYR A 49 -2.91 -10.92 -2.63
CA TYR A 49 -3.86 -11.91 -3.13
C TYR A 49 -4.17 -13.02 -2.10
N ASP A 50 -3.14 -13.60 -1.45
CA ASP A 50 -3.32 -14.60 -0.39
C ASP A 50 -4.17 -14.05 0.76
N HIS A 51 -3.91 -12.81 1.18
CA HIS A 51 -4.74 -12.12 2.17
C HIS A 51 -6.18 -11.95 1.70
N TYR A 52 -6.40 -11.46 0.48
CA TYR A 52 -7.74 -11.23 -0.04
C TYR A 52 -8.55 -12.53 -0.09
N MET A 53 -7.94 -13.62 -0.57
CA MET A 53 -8.58 -14.93 -0.67
C MET A 53 -8.96 -15.51 0.69
N ARG A 54 -8.10 -15.38 1.71
CA ARG A 54 -8.35 -15.94 3.05
C ARG A 54 -9.25 -15.07 3.93
N TYR A 55 -9.12 -13.75 3.84
CA TYR A 55 -9.73 -12.81 4.78
C TYR A 55 -10.49 -11.70 4.07
N GLY A 56 -9.87 -11.04 3.09
CA GLY A 56 -10.35 -9.77 2.53
C GLY A 56 -11.77 -9.80 1.94
N GLN A 57 -12.18 -10.93 1.35
CA GLN A 57 -13.56 -11.13 0.86
C GLN A 57 -14.60 -11.02 1.97
N SER A 58 -14.30 -11.54 3.16
CA SER A 58 -15.20 -11.49 4.33
C SER A 58 -15.11 -10.18 5.12
N GLU A 59 -14.01 -9.45 4.96
CA GLU A 59 -13.74 -8.17 5.63
C GLU A 59 -14.34 -6.96 4.89
N ASN A 60 -15.01 -7.16 3.74
CA ASN A 60 -15.55 -6.08 2.89
C ASN A 60 -14.49 -5.01 2.51
N ARG A 61 -13.29 -5.46 2.17
CA ARG A 61 -12.15 -4.59 1.88
C ARG A 61 -12.32 -3.84 0.55
N VAL A 62 -11.72 -2.65 0.47
CA VAL A 62 -11.67 -1.87 -0.79
C VAL A 62 -10.68 -2.54 -1.75
N THR A 63 -11.15 -2.97 -2.92
CA THR A 63 -10.37 -3.75 -3.90
C THR A 63 -10.04 -3.00 -5.18
N ASP A 64 -10.80 -1.95 -5.51
CA ASP A 64 -10.65 -1.18 -6.75
C ASP A 64 -9.53 -0.11 -6.69
N GLY A 65 -8.84 -0.01 -5.56
CA GLY A 65 -7.78 0.97 -5.32
C GLY A 65 -8.28 2.39 -5.10
N ARG A 66 -9.60 2.64 -5.06
CA ARG A 66 -10.21 3.96 -4.85
C ARG A 66 -10.58 4.17 -3.39
N CYS A 67 -9.56 4.30 -2.56
CA CYS A 67 -9.73 4.65 -1.16
C CYS A 67 -9.80 6.17 -1.04
N SER A 68 -10.95 6.66 -0.57
CA SER A 68 -11.19 8.09 -0.28
C SER A 68 -10.15 8.71 0.66
N ALA A 69 -9.39 7.90 1.37
CA ALA A 69 -8.25 8.34 2.17
C ALA A 69 -7.16 9.06 1.36
N TYR A 70 -6.93 8.72 0.10
CA TYR A 70 -5.89 9.35 -0.73
C TYR A 70 -6.42 10.31 -1.79
N ASP A 71 -7.73 10.28 -2.04
CA ASP A 71 -8.36 11.05 -3.11
C ASP A 71 -8.71 12.46 -2.61
N ALA A 72 -7.66 13.23 -2.33
CA ALA A 72 -7.76 14.61 -1.89
C ALA A 72 -8.29 15.50 -3.03
N PRO A 73 -9.21 16.44 -2.74
CA PRO A 73 -9.65 17.42 -3.72
C PRO A 73 -8.52 18.37 -4.07
N TYR A 74 -8.59 18.99 -5.25
CA TYR A 74 -7.52 19.83 -5.80
C TYR A 74 -7.10 21.01 -4.90
N TRP A 75 -7.99 21.49 -4.03
CA TRP A 75 -7.72 22.58 -3.09
C TRP A 75 -6.94 22.13 -1.84
N PHE A 76 -6.81 20.82 -1.61
CA PHE A 76 -6.09 20.27 -0.47
C PHE A 76 -4.69 19.83 -0.89
N VAL A 77 -3.68 20.61 -0.50
CA VAL A 77 -2.27 20.26 -0.72
C VAL A 77 -1.74 19.56 0.52
N GLU A 78 -1.63 18.23 0.48
CA GLU A 78 -1.22 17.42 1.64
C GLU A 78 0.11 17.86 2.24
N GLN A 79 1.08 18.25 1.40
CA GLN A 79 2.37 18.73 1.88
C GLN A 79 2.25 19.98 2.76
N CYS A 80 1.35 20.91 2.41
CA CYS A 80 1.06 22.08 3.23
C CYS A 80 0.43 21.67 4.56
N TYR A 81 -0.55 20.77 4.51
CA TYR A 81 -1.22 20.28 5.70
C TYR A 81 -0.25 19.59 6.67
N LEU A 82 0.61 18.68 6.19
CA LEU A 82 1.57 17.97 7.02
C LEU A 82 2.72 18.85 7.53
N LEU A 83 3.05 19.93 6.80
CA LEU A 83 4.02 20.93 7.26
C LEU A 83 3.47 21.73 8.46
N ARG A 84 2.19 22.09 8.40
CA ARG A 84 1.51 22.88 9.44
C ARG A 84 1.04 22.04 10.64
N ASN A 85 0.86 20.73 10.45
CA ASN A 85 0.33 19.81 11.45
C ASN A 85 1.33 18.64 11.67
N PRO A 86 2.45 18.89 12.37
CA PRO A 86 3.52 17.89 12.55
C PRO A 86 3.12 16.69 13.41
N ASP A 87 2.09 16.85 14.25
CA ASP A 87 1.44 15.76 14.99
C ASP A 87 0.75 14.79 14.03
N VAL A 88 0.01 15.30 13.04
CA VAL A 88 -0.62 14.47 12.01
C VAL A 88 0.43 13.72 11.20
N ARG A 89 1.52 14.40 10.82
CA ARG A 89 2.66 13.74 10.14
C ARG A 89 3.27 12.61 10.98
N SER A 90 3.30 12.75 12.30
CA SER A 90 3.77 11.70 13.21
C SER A 90 2.78 10.53 13.25
N ALA A 91 1.48 10.81 13.33
CA ALA A 91 0.41 9.79 13.31
C ALA A 91 0.40 8.99 11.99
N LEU A 92 0.63 9.64 10.83
CA LEU A 92 0.82 8.95 9.55
C LEU A 92 2.00 7.97 9.58
N ARG A 93 3.13 8.38 10.17
CA ARG A 93 4.31 7.51 10.32
C ARG A 93 4.06 6.35 11.29
N GLY A 94 3.20 6.57 12.29
CA GLY A 94 2.71 5.54 13.21
C GLY A 94 1.71 4.57 12.56
N GLY A 95 1.12 4.94 11.43
CA GLY A 95 0.11 4.15 10.73
C GLY A 95 -1.33 4.44 11.17
N ASP A 96 -1.55 5.44 12.01
CA ASP A 96 -2.89 5.81 12.51
C ASP A 96 -3.76 6.40 11.39
N PHE A 97 -3.13 7.07 10.42
CA PHE A 97 -3.80 7.60 9.24
C PHE A 97 -3.06 7.25 7.96
N LEU A 98 -3.84 7.00 6.92
CA LEU A 98 -3.37 6.66 5.58
C LEU A 98 -2.73 7.84 4.84
N SER A 99 -3.20 9.05 5.09
CA SER A 99 -2.72 10.31 4.50
C SER A 99 -3.16 11.51 5.36
N GLY A 100 -2.64 12.69 5.07
CA GLY A 100 -3.10 13.95 5.66
C GLY A 100 -4.53 14.28 5.27
N TRP A 101 -4.97 13.89 4.06
CA TRP A 101 -6.36 14.04 3.64
C TRP A 101 -7.31 13.13 4.41
N HIS A 102 -6.89 11.89 4.69
CA HIS A 102 -7.63 10.97 5.53
C HIS A 102 -7.86 11.59 6.90
N HIS A 103 -6.79 12.07 7.55
CA HIS A 103 -6.90 12.78 8.83
C HIS A 103 -7.82 14.00 8.74
N TYR A 104 -7.65 14.86 7.73
CA TYR A 104 -8.49 16.06 7.59
C TYR A 104 -9.97 15.73 7.48
N ARG A 105 -10.34 14.71 6.68
CA ARG A 105 -11.72 14.26 6.52
C ARG A 105 -12.33 13.72 7.80
N VAL A 106 -11.57 12.96 8.59
CA VAL A 106 -12.14 12.29 9.78
C VAL A 106 -12.06 13.16 11.04
N HIS A 107 -11.07 14.05 11.13
CA HIS A 107 -10.83 14.89 12.32
C HIS A 107 -10.53 16.34 11.94
N GLY A 108 -9.52 16.57 11.10
CA GLY A 108 -8.90 17.89 10.96
C GLY A 108 -9.83 19.03 10.51
N GLN A 109 -10.89 18.74 9.76
CA GLN A 109 -11.91 19.72 9.36
C GLN A 109 -12.72 20.29 10.54
N TYR A 110 -12.72 19.60 11.70
CA TYR A 110 -13.40 20.01 12.93
C TYR A 110 -12.44 20.58 13.98
N GLU A 111 -11.13 20.59 13.70
CA GLU A 111 -10.07 20.93 14.66
C GLU A 111 -9.45 22.32 14.41
N ASN A 112 -10.01 23.13 13.51
CA ASN A 112 -9.46 24.44 13.11
C ASN A 112 -7.99 24.37 12.62
N ARG A 113 -7.66 23.29 11.88
CA ARG A 113 -6.30 23.04 11.38
C ARG A 113 -5.96 23.94 10.20
N ALA A 114 -4.71 24.41 10.15
CA ALA A 114 -4.20 25.12 8.97
C ALA A 114 -3.96 24.13 7.81
N ILE A 115 -4.50 24.45 6.62
CA ILE A 115 -4.41 23.60 5.42
C ILE A 115 -3.53 24.17 4.31
N GLU A 116 -3.14 25.44 4.40
CA GLU A 116 -2.38 26.15 3.35
C GLU A 116 -0.90 26.31 3.73
N CYS A 117 -0.04 26.38 2.71
CA CYS A 117 1.36 26.76 2.87
C CYS A 117 1.43 28.29 3.01
N LYS A 118 1.62 28.79 4.23
CA LYS A 118 1.91 30.20 4.50
C LYS A 118 3.21 30.32 5.28
#